data_AF-A0A3D4Z3W4-F1
#
_entry.id   AF-A0A3D4Z3W4-F1
#
_cell.length_a   1.000
_cell.length_b   1.000
_cell.length_c   1.000
_cell.angle_alpha   90.00
_cell.angle_beta   90.00
_cell.angle_gamma   90.00
#
_symmetry.space_group_name_H-M   'P 1'
#
loop_
_entity.id
_entity.type
_entity.pdbx_description
1 polymer ?
#
loop_
_entity_poly.entity_id
_entity_poly.type
_entity_poly.pdbx_seq_one_letter_code
_entity_poly.pdbx_strand_id
1 'polypeptide(L)'
;IAPGYDHITSAIGAAMIGWLGTAMLCYVTPKEHLGLPNREDVKAGILAYKIAAHAADLAKGHPGAQARDNELSKARYEFRWEDQFNLSLDPDTARAFHDATLGHESAKLAHFCSMCGPHFCSMQLTQEVRDYAAKQGLLDLEQARHSGMEEKSQEFRKRGHRID
;
A
#
# COMPACT_ATOMS: atom_id res chain seq x y z
N ILE A 1 13.92 8.67 -24.43
CA ILE A 1 13.50 7.34 -24.98
C ILE A 1 12.08 6.93 -24.60
N ALA A 2 11.44 7.59 -23.63
CA ALA A 2 10.07 7.26 -23.20
C ALA A 2 9.13 8.49 -23.24
N PRO A 3 9.01 9.19 -24.39
CA PRO A 3 8.04 10.28 -24.52
C PRO A 3 6.62 9.73 -24.29
N GLY A 4 5.77 10.50 -23.60
CA GLY A 4 4.49 10.03 -23.07
C GLY A 4 4.57 9.57 -21.60
N TYR A 5 5.79 9.34 -21.10
CA TYR A 5 6.06 8.91 -19.73
C TYR A 5 7.11 9.80 -19.04
N ASP A 6 7.30 11.02 -19.54
CA ASP A 6 8.37 11.89 -19.06
C ASP A 6 8.14 12.36 -17.62
N HIS A 7 6.89 12.46 -17.17
CA HIS A 7 6.54 12.62 -15.75
C HIS A 7 7.13 11.52 -14.84
N ILE A 8 7.30 10.29 -15.33
CA ILE A 8 7.91 9.17 -14.57
C ILE A 8 9.43 9.25 -14.66
N THR A 9 9.99 9.41 -15.87
CA THR A 9 11.44 9.46 -16.07
C THR A 9 12.06 10.60 -15.26
N SER A 10 11.42 11.77 -15.28
CA SER A 10 11.84 12.94 -14.53
C SER A 10 11.59 12.81 -13.02
N ALA A 11 10.50 12.18 -12.57
CA ALA A 11 10.23 11.97 -11.15
C ALA A 11 11.35 11.19 -10.43
N ILE A 12 12.00 10.24 -11.13
CA ILE A 12 13.18 9.52 -10.59
C ILE A 12 14.30 10.51 -10.27
N GLY A 13 14.70 11.33 -11.24
CA GLY A 13 15.73 12.35 -11.06
C GLY A 13 15.31 13.43 -10.06
N ALA A 14 14.04 13.81 -10.06
CA ALA A 14 13.47 14.81 -9.15
C ALA A 14 13.53 14.35 -7.69
N ALA A 15 13.19 13.09 -7.40
CA ALA A 15 13.31 12.51 -6.07
C ALA A 15 14.79 12.45 -5.63
N MET A 16 15.69 12.03 -6.51
CA MET A 16 17.13 11.97 -6.22
C MET A 16 17.71 13.35 -5.93
N ILE A 17 17.49 14.34 -6.81
CA ILE A 17 18.06 15.68 -6.64
C ILE A 17 17.35 16.48 -5.54
N GLY A 18 16.08 16.18 -5.28
CA GLY A 18 15.34 16.67 -4.12
C GLY A 18 15.95 16.16 -2.82
N TRP A 19 16.27 14.87 -2.75
CA TRP A 19 16.97 14.28 -1.60
C TRP A 19 18.34 14.96 -1.37
N LEU A 20 19.07 15.24 -2.45
CA LEU A 20 20.37 15.92 -2.41
C LEU A 20 20.28 17.44 -2.12
N GLY A 21 19.08 17.99 -1.90
CA GLY A 21 18.91 19.35 -1.39
C GLY A 21 18.27 20.36 -2.35
N THR A 22 17.75 19.94 -3.49
CA THR A 22 16.95 20.83 -4.34
C THR A 22 15.72 21.32 -3.59
N ALA A 23 15.55 22.65 -3.52
CA ALA A 23 14.48 23.27 -2.75
C ALA A 23 13.11 23.27 -3.46
N MET A 24 13.09 23.19 -4.80
CA MET A 24 11.86 23.22 -5.59
C MET A 24 12.02 22.38 -6.86
N LEU A 25 11.00 21.58 -7.17
CA LEU A 25 10.96 20.70 -8.33
C LEU A 25 9.87 21.20 -9.30
N CYS A 26 10.25 21.63 -10.50
CA CYS A 26 9.28 21.93 -11.56
C CYS A 26 8.77 20.61 -12.14
N TYR A 27 7.45 20.42 -12.11
CA TYR A 27 6.82 19.21 -12.62
C TYR A 27 6.93 19.07 -14.14
N VAL A 28 6.92 17.83 -14.59
CA VAL A 28 6.89 17.45 -16.00
C VAL A 28 5.62 16.65 -16.22
N THR A 29 4.90 16.94 -17.30
CA THR A 29 3.65 16.23 -17.62
C THR A 29 3.92 15.00 -18.47
N PRO A 30 2.97 14.04 -18.58
CA PRO A 30 3.11 12.92 -19.51
C PRO A 30 3.36 13.35 -20.96
N LYS A 31 2.77 14.47 -21.39
CA LYS A 31 2.86 15.00 -22.76
C LYS A 31 4.03 15.92 -23.02
N GLU A 32 4.96 16.06 -22.07
CA GLU A 32 6.19 16.80 -22.34
C GLU A 32 6.86 16.26 -23.61
N HIS A 33 7.40 17.18 -24.43
CA HIS A 33 7.94 16.89 -25.77
C HIS A 33 6.94 16.40 -26.83
N LEU A 34 5.65 16.29 -26.51
CA LEU A 34 4.60 15.80 -27.42
C LEU A 34 3.49 16.82 -27.70
N GLY A 35 3.13 17.66 -26.74
CA GLY A 35 2.12 18.70 -26.93
C GLY A 35 1.62 19.31 -25.63
N LEU A 36 0.60 20.17 -25.75
CA LEU A 36 0.00 20.82 -24.58
C LEU A 36 -0.74 19.80 -23.70
N PRO A 37 -0.53 19.83 -22.37
CA PRO A 37 -1.21 18.93 -21.45
C PRO A 37 -2.69 19.30 -21.31
N ASN A 38 -3.54 18.27 -21.15
CA ASN A 38 -4.92 18.45 -20.72
C ASN A 38 -5.03 18.39 -19.17
N ARG A 39 -6.25 18.47 -18.64
CA ARG A 39 -6.53 18.43 -17.20
C ARG A 39 -5.96 17.20 -16.50
N GLU A 40 -6.09 16.02 -17.10
CA GLU A 40 -5.62 14.76 -16.51
C GLU A 40 -4.10 14.65 -16.58
N ASP A 41 -3.48 15.14 -17.66
CA ASP A 41 -2.02 15.21 -17.78
C ASP A 41 -1.41 16.12 -16.69
N VAL A 42 -2.07 17.25 -16.40
CA VAL A 42 -1.67 18.16 -15.31
C VAL A 42 -1.80 17.46 -13.95
N LYS A 43 -2.93 16.79 -13.68
CA LYS A 43 -3.12 16.02 -12.44
C LYS A 43 -2.03 14.95 -12.26
N ALA A 44 -1.74 14.19 -13.32
CA ALA A 44 -0.72 13.14 -13.31
C ALA A 44 0.68 13.70 -13.00
N GLY A 45 1.08 14.80 -13.64
CA GLY A 45 2.36 15.45 -13.38
C GLY A 45 2.47 15.97 -11.94
N ILE A 46 1.42 16.62 -11.42
CA ILE A 46 1.40 17.12 -10.03
C ILE A 46 1.54 15.97 -9.05
N LEU A 47 0.79 14.86 -9.23
CA LEU A 47 0.87 13.72 -8.33
C LEU A 47 2.24 13.04 -8.38
N ALA A 48 2.80 12.83 -9.57
CA ALA A 48 4.15 12.27 -9.72
C ALA A 48 5.20 13.09 -8.96
N TYR A 49 5.12 14.42 -9.05
CA TYR A 49 6.06 15.31 -8.38
C TYR A 49 5.80 15.49 -6.88
N LYS A 50 4.54 15.39 -6.41
CA LYS A 50 4.23 15.32 -4.98
C LYS A 50 4.79 14.03 -4.35
N ILE A 51 4.74 12.91 -5.07
CA ILE A 51 5.39 11.66 -4.66
C ILE A 51 6.91 11.85 -4.61
N ALA A 52 7.52 12.41 -5.67
CA ALA A 52 8.96 12.63 -5.71
C ALA A 52 9.46 13.56 -4.58
N ALA A 53 8.74 14.65 -4.33
CA ALA A 53 9.05 15.58 -3.24
C ALA A 53 8.92 14.91 -1.86
N HIS A 54 7.83 14.17 -1.62
CA HIS A 54 7.65 13.43 -0.37
C HIS A 54 8.72 12.35 -0.16
N ALA A 55 9.08 11.62 -1.22
CA ALA A 55 10.16 10.64 -1.18
C ALA A 55 11.51 11.29 -0.84
N ALA A 56 11.79 12.47 -1.40
CA ALA A 56 12.96 13.27 -1.04
C ALA A 56 12.94 13.70 0.44
N ASP A 57 11.80 14.16 0.96
CA ASP A 57 11.66 14.56 2.35
C ASP A 57 11.82 13.40 3.33
N LEU A 58 11.32 12.21 2.98
CA LEU A 58 11.59 10.98 3.73
C LEU A 58 13.09 10.65 3.75
N ALA A 59 13.75 10.68 2.59
CA ALA A 59 15.18 10.38 2.48
C ALA A 59 16.07 11.40 3.20
N LYS A 60 15.61 12.66 3.32
CA LYS A 60 16.25 13.71 4.13
C LYS A 60 15.99 13.56 5.63
N GLY A 61 15.06 12.71 6.05
CA GLY A 61 14.61 12.64 7.43
C GLY A 61 13.87 13.89 7.89
N HIS A 62 13.13 14.55 6.99
CA HIS A 62 12.39 15.77 7.33
C HIS A 62 11.38 15.49 8.45
N PRO A 63 11.34 16.31 9.52
CA PRO A 63 10.39 16.11 10.62
C PRO A 63 8.94 16.02 10.11
N GLY A 64 8.22 14.99 10.55
CA GLY A 64 6.82 14.78 10.20
C GLY A 64 6.56 14.08 8.86
N ALA A 65 7.55 13.95 7.96
CA ALA A 65 7.34 13.27 6.66
C ALA A 65 6.88 11.82 6.87
N GLN A 66 7.59 11.07 7.73
CA GLN A 66 7.30 9.67 8.01
C GLN A 66 5.97 9.43 8.74
N ALA A 67 5.42 10.45 9.42
CA ALA A 67 4.18 10.28 10.18
C ALA A 67 3.01 9.89 9.26
N ARG A 68 2.92 10.51 8.08
CA ARG A 68 1.88 10.19 7.10
C ARG A 68 2.01 8.76 6.56
N ASP A 69 3.23 8.33 6.24
CA ASP A 69 3.52 6.98 5.77
C ASP A 69 3.13 5.92 6.81
N ASN A 70 3.46 6.19 8.08
CA ASN A 70 3.13 5.30 9.17
C ASN A 70 1.62 5.19 9.39
N GLU A 71 0.89 6.32 9.41
CA GLU A 71 -0.56 6.30 9.58
C GLU A 71 -1.29 5.61 8.42
N LEU A 72 -0.85 5.85 7.18
CA LEU A 72 -1.41 5.17 6.00
C LEU A 72 -1.10 3.67 6.04
N SER A 73 0.12 3.29 6.42
CA SER A 73 0.53 1.88 6.54
C SER A 73 -0.22 1.17 7.67
N LYS A 74 -0.48 1.87 8.78
CA LYS A 74 -1.30 1.36 9.88
C LYS A 74 -2.75 1.16 9.44
N ALA A 75 -3.34 2.14 8.77
CA ALA A 75 -4.69 2.02 8.21
C ALA A 75 -4.81 0.83 7.24
N ARG A 76 -3.78 0.61 6.41
CA ARG A 76 -3.69 -0.54 5.52
C ARG A 76 -3.64 -1.87 6.26
N TYR A 77 -2.79 -1.98 7.27
CA TYR A 77 -2.63 -3.21 8.04
C TYR A 77 -3.89 -3.55 8.88
N GLU A 78 -4.59 -2.53 9.38
CA GLU A 78 -5.82 -2.65 10.17
C GLU A 78 -7.09 -2.70 9.29
N PHE A 79 -6.96 -2.77 7.97
CA PHE A 79 -8.08 -2.78 7.01
C PHE A 79 -9.06 -1.60 7.16
N ARG A 80 -8.58 -0.45 7.63
CA ARG A 80 -9.34 0.81 7.67
C ARG A 80 -9.33 1.47 6.29
N TRP A 81 -10.08 0.89 5.35
CA TRP A 81 -10.09 1.27 3.95
C TRP A 81 -10.33 2.76 3.71
N GLU A 82 -11.34 3.32 4.37
CA GLU A 82 -11.67 4.75 4.27
C GLU A 82 -10.51 5.65 4.69
N ASP A 83 -9.88 5.33 5.83
CA ASP A 83 -8.74 6.08 6.32
C ASP A 83 -7.55 5.96 5.37
N GLN A 84 -7.31 4.76 4.83
CA GLN A 84 -6.25 4.55 3.84
C GLN A 84 -6.46 5.41 2.58
N PHE A 85 -7.69 5.49 2.07
CA PHE A 85 -7.99 6.34 0.91
C PHE A 85 -7.79 7.82 1.24
N ASN A 86 -8.35 8.27 2.35
CA ASN A 86 -8.31 9.68 2.76
C ASN A 86 -6.88 10.17 3.09
N LEU A 87 -6.01 9.27 3.57
CA LEU A 87 -4.60 9.57 3.83
C LEU A 87 -3.73 9.58 2.56
N SER A 88 -4.21 9.01 1.45
CA SER A 88 -3.46 8.95 0.19
C SER A 88 -3.29 10.33 -0.48
N LEU A 89 -2.41 10.44 -1.47
CA LEU A 89 -2.20 11.69 -2.21
C LEU A 89 -3.35 12.03 -3.18
N ASP A 90 -4.15 11.04 -3.57
CA ASP A 90 -5.29 11.15 -4.48
C ASP A 90 -6.41 10.19 -4.04
N PRO A 91 -7.20 10.58 -3.01
CA PRO A 91 -8.22 9.70 -2.41
C PRO A 91 -9.25 9.18 -3.41
N ASP A 92 -9.66 10.01 -4.38
CA ASP A 92 -10.65 9.63 -5.39
C ASP A 92 -10.17 8.47 -6.26
N THR A 93 -8.91 8.53 -6.72
CA THR A 93 -8.31 7.46 -7.52
C THR A 93 -8.10 6.19 -6.69
N ALA A 94 -7.63 6.33 -5.45
CA ALA A 94 -7.41 5.18 -4.56
C ALA A 94 -8.72 4.41 -4.31
N ARG A 95 -9.81 5.13 -4.05
CA ARG A 95 -11.15 4.58 -3.88
C ARG A 95 -11.68 3.96 -5.18
N ALA A 96 -11.58 4.67 -6.29
CA ALA A 96 -12.05 4.18 -7.58
C ALA A 96 -11.37 2.86 -8.00
N PHE A 97 -10.07 2.71 -7.73
CA PHE A 97 -9.34 1.48 -8.06
C PHE A 97 -9.73 0.29 -7.19
N HIS A 98 -10.01 0.51 -5.91
CA HIS A 98 -10.56 -0.53 -5.04
C HIS A 98 -11.98 -0.92 -5.51
N ASP A 99 -12.82 0.07 -5.82
CA ASP A 99 -14.24 -0.13 -6.09
C ASP A 99 -14.51 -0.69 -7.50
N ALA A 100 -13.53 -0.60 -8.40
CA ALA A 100 -13.58 -1.23 -9.71
C ALA A 100 -13.78 -2.75 -9.65
N THR A 101 -13.36 -3.40 -8.56
CA THR A 101 -13.57 -4.84 -8.33
C THR A 101 -14.42 -5.12 -7.09
N LEU A 102 -14.31 -4.30 -6.04
CA LEU A 102 -15.00 -4.47 -4.75
C LEU A 102 -15.83 -3.23 -4.39
N GLY A 103 -16.77 -2.86 -5.27
CA GLY A 103 -17.55 -1.61 -5.15
C GLY A 103 -18.67 -1.59 -4.11
N HIS A 104 -18.96 -2.70 -3.44
CA HIS A 104 -19.96 -2.71 -2.36
C HIS A 104 -19.41 -2.06 -1.09
N GLU A 105 -20.23 -1.29 -0.38
CA GLU A 105 -19.85 -0.64 0.90
C GLU A 105 -19.32 -1.64 1.93
N SER A 106 -19.88 -2.86 1.96
CA SER A 106 -19.41 -3.92 2.86
C SER A 106 -17.97 -4.35 2.60
N ALA A 107 -17.44 -4.15 1.39
CA ALA A 107 -16.04 -4.46 1.09
C ALA A 107 -15.07 -3.51 1.80
N LYS A 108 -15.51 -2.31 2.22
CA LYS A 108 -14.71 -1.39 3.05
C LYS A 108 -14.55 -1.87 4.49
N LEU A 109 -15.21 -2.96 4.86
CA LEU A 109 -15.06 -3.66 6.14
C LEU A 109 -14.31 -5.00 5.97
N ALA A 110 -13.93 -5.36 4.73
CA ALA A 110 -13.29 -6.64 4.46
C ALA A 110 -11.81 -6.63 4.86
N HIS A 111 -11.35 -7.74 5.45
CA HIS A 111 -9.94 -7.97 5.77
C HIS A 111 -9.14 -8.50 4.56
N PHE A 112 -9.52 -8.10 3.34
CA PHE A 112 -8.82 -8.49 2.12
C PHE A 112 -9.17 -7.52 0.97
N CYS A 113 -8.40 -7.59 -0.11
CA CYS A 113 -8.74 -6.97 -1.39
C CYS A 113 -8.84 -8.02 -2.50
N SER A 114 -9.22 -7.59 -3.70
CA SER A 114 -9.36 -8.49 -4.84
C SER A 114 -8.06 -9.14 -5.31
N MET A 115 -6.88 -8.63 -4.93
CA MET A 115 -5.60 -9.25 -5.33
C MET A 115 -5.38 -10.63 -4.73
N CYS A 116 -5.71 -10.83 -3.44
CA CYS A 116 -5.43 -12.08 -2.73
C CYS A 116 -6.69 -12.82 -2.28
N GLY A 117 -7.83 -12.11 -2.20
CA GLY A 117 -9.07 -12.68 -1.68
C GLY A 117 -9.01 -13.01 -0.18
N PRO A 118 -10.09 -13.59 0.37
CA PRO A 118 -10.30 -13.76 1.81
C PRO A 118 -9.38 -14.78 2.49
N HIS A 119 -8.76 -15.69 1.74
CA HIS A 119 -8.00 -16.81 2.32
C HIS A 119 -6.49 -16.67 2.19
N PHE A 120 -6.01 -15.74 1.35
CA PHE A 120 -4.58 -15.60 1.05
C PHE A 120 -4.05 -14.18 1.30
N CYS A 121 -4.84 -13.32 1.95
CA CYS A 121 -4.36 -11.99 2.33
C CYS A 121 -3.28 -12.11 3.42
N SER A 122 -2.05 -11.71 3.09
CA SER A 122 -0.90 -11.82 4.01
C SER A 122 -1.09 -11.04 5.31
N MET A 123 -1.72 -9.87 5.26
CA MET A 123 -1.98 -9.04 6.44
C MET A 123 -3.01 -9.70 7.36
N GLN A 124 -4.07 -10.28 6.80
CA GLN A 124 -5.09 -11.01 7.57
C GLN A 124 -4.48 -12.23 8.24
N LEU A 125 -3.73 -13.05 7.49
CA LEU A 125 -3.06 -14.23 8.03
C LEU A 125 -2.06 -13.86 9.15
N THR A 126 -1.36 -12.74 9.00
CA THR A 126 -0.46 -12.23 10.06
C THR A 126 -1.24 -11.86 11.31
N GLN A 127 -2.41 -11.24 11.17
CA GLN A 127 -3.28 -10.90 12.29
C GLN A 127 -3.81 -12.16 13.00
N GLU A 128 -4.25 -13.17 12.25
CA GLU A 128 -4.71 -14.45 12.80
C GLU A 128 -3.60 -15.16 13.60
N VAL A 129 -2.35 -15.15 13.11
CA VAL A 129 -1.20 -15.72 13.84
C VAL A 129 -0.93 -14.94 15.13
N ARG A 130 -0.99 -13.60 15.09
CA ARG A 130 -0.81 -12.75 16.29
C ARG A 130 -1.91 -12.99 17.32
N ASP A 131 -3.16 -13.10 16.87
CA ASP A 131 -4.31 -13.34 17.74
C ASP A 131 -4.25 -14.75 18.37
N TYR A 132 -3.80 -15.76 17.60
CA TYR A 132 -3.53 -17.09 18.12
C TYR A 132 -2.43 -17.07 19.19
N ALA A 133 -1.30 -16.41 18.90
CA ALA A 133 -0.19 -16.28 19.85
C ALA A 133 -0.66 -15.64 21.17
N ALA A 134 -1.42 -14.54 21.08
CA ALA A 134 -1.97 -13.84 22.25
C ALA A 134 -2.92 -14.74 23.06
N LYS A 135 -3.81 -15.50 22.41
CA LYS A 135 -4.73 -16.43 23.09
C LYS A 135 -4.01 -17.58 23.79
N GLN A 136 -2.90 -18.04 23.24
CA GLN A 136 -2.08 -19.12 23.80
C GLN A 136 -1.02 -18.61 24.81
N GLY A 137 -0.94 -17.30 25.05
CA GLY A 137 0.10 -16.71 25.90
C GLY A 137 1.51 -16.85 25.34
N LEU A 138 1.63 -17.07 24.02
CA LEU A 138 2.92 -17.21 23.32
C LEU A 138 3.41 -15.82 22.93
N LEU A 139 4.58 -15.44 23.44
CA LEU A 139 5.23 -14.16 23.10
C LEU A 139 6.00 -14.23 21.77
N ASP A 140 6.34 -15.44 21.34
CA ASP A 140 7.10 -15.68 20.11
C ASP A 140 6.19 -16.17 18.98
N LEU A 141 6.20 -15.43 17.86
CA LEU A 141 5.45 -15.76 16.65
C LEU A 141 5.94 -17.05 16.00
N GLU A 142 7.21 -17.41 16.15
CA GLU A 142 7.74 -18.65 15.59
C GLU A 142 7.18 -19.87 16.33
N GLN A 143 7.16 -19.81 17.67
CA GLN A 143 6.49 -20.81 18.50
C GLN A 143 4.99 -20.88 18.19
N ALA A 144 4.31 -19.74 18.05
CA ALA A 144 2.89 -19.71 17.70
C ALA A 144 2.60 -20.38 16.35
N ARG A 145 3.44 -20.11 15.35
CA ARG A 145 3.33 -20.75 14.03
C ARG A 145 3.56 -22.25 14.11
N HIS A 146 4.60 -22.69 14.82
CA HIS A 146 4.90 -24.12 14.95
C HIS A 146 3.78 -24.89 15.66
N SER A 147 3.29 -24.36 16.78
CA SER A 147 2.17 -24.95 17.53
C SER A 147 0.88 -24.98 16.71
N GLY A 148 0.54 -23.89 16.02
CA GLY A 148 -0.65 -23.83 15.17
C GLY A 148 -0.58 -24.81 13.99
N MET A 149 0.60 -24.97 13.37
CA MET A 149 0.80 -25.95 12.30
C MET A 149 0.67 -27.40 12.80
N GLU A 150 1.18 -27.71 13.99
CA GLU A 150 1.03 -29.03 14.61
C GLU A 150 -0.45 -29.34 14.88
N GLU A 151 -1.19 -28.37 15.42
CA GLU A 151 -2.63 -28.51 15.68
C GLU A 151 -3.43 -28.75 14.39
N LYS A 152 -3.19 -27.96 13.33
CA LYS A 152 -3.81 -28.16 12.02
C LYS A 152 -3.42 -29.49 11.37
N SER A 153 -2.18 -29.93 11.54
CA SER A 153 -1.73 -31.25 11.06
C SER A 153 -2.49 -32.39 11.76
N GLN A 154 -2.74 -32.26 13.07
CA GLN A 154 -3.55 -33.22 13.81
C GLN A 154 -5.03 -33.18 13.40
N GLU A 155 -5.60 -32.01 13.13
CA GLU A 155 -6.95 -31.84 12.59
C GLU A 155 -7.10 -32.54 11.23
N PHE A 156 -6.16 -32.33 10.32
CA PHE A 156 -6.14 -32.97 9.00
C PHE A 156 -6.05 -34.50 9.09
N ARG A 157 -5.21 -35.02 9.99
CA ARG A 157 -5.14 -36.46 10.29
C ARG A 157 -6.47 -37.00 10.82
N LYS A 158 -7.12 -36.29 11.75
CA LYS A 158 -8.43 -36.67 12.30
C LYS A 158 -9.55 -36.65 11.26
N ARG A 159 -9.49 -35.75 10.28
CA ARG A 159 -10.41 -35.71 9.13
C ARG A 159 -10.13 -36.77 8.07
N GLY A 160 -9.14 -37.64 8.28
CA GLY A 160 -8.82 -38.73 7.35
C GLY A 160 -8.06 -38.27 6.12
N HIS A 161 -7.19 -37.28 6.24
CA HIS A 161 -6.31 -36.79 5.17
C HIS A 161 -7.05 -36.23 3.94
N ARG A 162 -8.22 -35.62 4.15
CA ARG A 162 -9.02 -35.02 3.08
C ARG A 162 -8.78 -33.53 3.00
N ILE A 163 -8.62 -33.04 1.77
CA ILE A 163 -8.59 -31.63 1.41
C ILE A 163 -9.94 -31.41 0.73
N ASP A 164 -10.94 -31.03 1.50
CA ASP A 164 -12.25 -30.59 1.01
C ASP A 164 -12.19 -29.13 0.53
#